data_AF-A0A6G3DCQ5-F1
#
_entry.id   AF-A0A6G3DCQ5-F1
#
_cell.length_a   1.000
_cell.length_b   1.000
_cell.length_c   1.000
_cell.angle_alpha   90.00
_cell.angle_beta   90.00
_cell.angle_gamma   90.00
#
_symmetry.space_group_name_H-M   'P 1'
#
loop_
_entity.id
_entity.type
_entity.pdbx_description
1 polymer ?
#
loop_
_entity_poly.entity_id
_entity_poly.type
_entity_poly.pdbx_seq_one_letter_code
_entity_poly.pdbx_strand_id
1 'polypeptide(L)' 'MSSSKPYVPDHAMALLRSAVEALVLDGTAEQGSVGADQISLWPIETESRAREIAAAFHAAMYGLQQLHMTVPARGSDGDS' A
#
# COMPACT_ATOMS: atom_id res chain seq x y z
N MET A 1 -23.08 6.96 3.54
CA MET A 1 -21.71 7.09 4.06
C MET A 1 -20.78 6.96 2.86
N SER A 2 -20.07 8.03 2.48
CA SER A 2 -19.03 7.88 1.45
C SER A 2 -18.00 6.91 2.01
N SER A 3 -17.92 5.73 1.39
CA SER A 3 -16.73 4.89 1.52
C SER A 3 -15.61 5.68 0.85
N SER A 4 -14.93 6.54 1.63
CA SER A 4 -13.67 7.12 1.23
C SER A 4 -12.69 5.96 1.21
N LYS A 5 -12.67 5.22 0.08
CA LYS A 5 -11.62 4.25 -0.18
C LYS A 5 -10.30 4.97 0.05
N PRO A 6 -9.38 4.38 0.84
CA PRO A 6 -8.08 4.98 1.01
C PRO A 6 -7.46 5.23 -0.36
N TYR A 7 -7.29 6.51 -0.71
CA TYR A 7 -6.66 6.90 -1.96
C TYR A 7 -5.17 6.58 -1.82
N VAL A 8 -4.69 5.65 -2.64
CA VAL A 8 -3.27 5.37 -2.78
C VAL A 8 -2.81 6.10 -4.05
N PRO A 9 -1.96 7.12 -3.96
CA PRO A 9 -1.45 7.82 -5.13
C PRO A 9 -0.68 6.87 -6.08
N ASP A 10 -0.67 7.15 -7.38
CA ASP A 10 0.00 6.31 -8.39
C ASP A 10 1.50 6.08 -8.09
N HIS A 11 2.17 7.09 -7.52
CA HIS A 11 3.57 6.96 -7.12
C HIS A 11 3.76 5.99 -5.94
N ALA A 12 2.78 5.92 -5.02
CA ALA A 12 2.78 4.94 -3.93
C ALA A 12 2.50 3.53 -4.47
N MET A 13 1.68 3.39 -5.52
CA MET A 13 1.44 2.10 -6.16
C MET A 13 2.71 1.48 -6.77
N ALA A 14 3.61 2.30 -7.31
CA ALA A 14 4.91 1.83 -7.80
C ALA A 14 5.78 1.28 -6.65
N LEU A 15 5.82 1.98 -5.51
CA LEU A 15 6.56 1.51 -4.32
C LEU A 15 6.00 0.22 -3.75
N LEU A 16 4.67 0.08 -3.69
CA LEU A 16 4.02 -1.15 -3.25
C LEU A 16 4.34 -2.33 -4.17
N ARG A 17 4.36 -2.11 -5.49
CA ARG A 17 4.76 -3.14 -6.47
C ARG A 17 6.20 -3.58 -6.26
N SER A 18 7.14 -2.64 -6.13
CA SER A 18 8.54 -2.97 -5.88
C SER A 18 8.75 -3.70 -4.55
N ALA A 19 7.99 -3.36 -3.50
CA ALA A 19 8.05 -4.09 -2.22
C ALA A 19 7.56 -5.54 -2.36
N VAL A 20 6.47 -5.77 -3.09
CA VAL A 20 5.97 -7.12 -3.40
C VAL A 20 6.98 -7.90 -4.23
N GLU A 21 7.56 -7.29 -5.27
CA GLU A 21 8.59 -7.91 -6.10
C GLU A 21 9.82 -8.30 -5.27
N ALA A 22 10.26 -7.46 -4.33
CA ALA A 22 11.37 -7.77 -3.44
C ALA A 22 11.09 -9.00 -2.55
N LEU A 23 9.88 -9.11 -2.00
CA LEU A 23 9.48 -10.28 -1.19
C LEU A 23 9.37 -11.56 -2.02
N VAL A 24 9.11 -11.44 -3.33
CA VAL A 24 9.15 -12.59 -4.23
C VAL A 24 10.59 -12.98 -4.56
N LEU A 25 11.44 -11.99 -4.84
CA LEU A 25 12.85 -12.20 -5.18
C LEU A 25 13.67 -12.76 -4.01
N ASP A 26 13.34 -12.38 -2.78
CA ASP A 26 14.02 -12.90 -1.58
C ASP A 26 13.50 -14.27 -1.11
N GLY A 27 12.45 -14.79 -1.75
CA GLY A 27 11.85 -16.08 -1.44
C GLY A 27 10.86 -16.07 -0.27
N THR A 28 10.51 -14.90 0.29
CA THR A 28 9.49 -14.76 1.33
C THR A 28 8.10 -15.15 0.83
N ALA A 29 7.80 -14.93 -0.46
CA ALA A 29 6.63 -15.46 -1.14
C ALA A 29 7.03 -16.00 -2.53
N GLU A 30 6.31 -16.98 -3.09
CA GLU A 30 6.60 -17.42 -4.47
C GLU A 30 5.97 -16.49 -5.51
N GLN A 31 4.88 -15.82 -5.16
CA GLN A 31 4.12 -14.92 -6.03
C GLN A 31 3.56 -13.73 -5.25
N GLY A 32 3.32 -12.64 -5.96
CA GLY A 32 2.60 -11.50 -5.42
C GLY A 32 2.06 -10.56 -6.48
N SER A 33 1.04 -9.80 -6.10
CA SER A 33 0.41 -8.78 -6.95
C SER A 33 -0.15 -7.62 -6.13
N VAL A 34 -0.25 -6.46 -6.77
CA VAL A 34 -0.83 -5.24 -6.20
C VAL A 34 -2.00 -4.81 -7.07
N GLY A 35 -3.22 -4.97 -6.55
CA GLY A 35 -4.46 -4.48 -7.14
C GLY A 35 -4.84 -3.10 -6.61
N ALA A 36 -5.92 -2.54 -7.15
CA ALA A 36 -6.41 -1.20 -6.75
C ALA A 36 -6.92 -1.14 -5.30
N ASP A 37 -7.32 -2.28 -4.74
CA ASP A 37 -7.94 -2.40 -3.43
C ASP A 37 -7.31 -3.48 -2.53
N GLN A 38 -6.35 -4.25 -3.05
CA GLN A 38 -5.73 -5.33 -2.30
C GLN A 38 -4.27 -5.57 -2.71
N ILE A 39 -3.47 -5.98 -1.72
CA ILE A 39 -2.13 -6.53 -1.92
C ILE A 39 -2.22 -8.02 -1.63
N SER A 40 -1.52 -8.80 -2.44
CA SER A 40 -1.71 -10.23 -2.59
C SER A 40 -0.33 -10.88 -2.63
N LEU A 41 -0.04 -11.80 -1.71
CA LEU A 41 1.24 -12.50 -1.57
C LEU A 41 0.96 -13.96 -1.19
N TRP A 42 1.50 -14.92 -1.93
CA TRP A 42 1.34 -16.34 -1.64
C TRP A 42 2.35 -17.24 -2.40
N PRO A 43 2.54 -18.48 -1.92
CA PRO A 43 2.34 -18.88 -0.52
C PRO A 43 3.37 -18.17 0.37
N ILE A 44 3.01 -17.96 1.64
CA ILE A 44 3.93 -17.51 2.70
C ILE A 44 4.06 -18.68 3.68
N GLU A 45 5.29 -19.01 4.07
CA GLU A 45 5.61 -20.23 4.82
C GLU A 45 4.82 -20.39 6.13
N THR A 46 4.58 -19.28 6.84
CA THR A 46 3.89 -19.31 8.13
C THR A 46 2.90 -18.16 8.27
N GLU A 47 1.86 -18.39 9.08
CA GLU A 47 0.89 -17.36 9.42
C GLU A 47 1.54 -16.19 10.18
N SER A 48 2.50 -16.46 11.07
CA SER A 48 3.24 -15.40 11.78
C SER A 48 3.93 -14.46 10.81
N ARG A 49 4.62 -15.03 9.81
CA ARG A 49 5.29 -14.26 8.77
C ARG A 49 4.31 -13.46 7.92
N ALA A 50 3.17 -14.04 7.57
CA ALA A 50 2.11 -13.35 6.85
C ALA A 50 1.56 -12.14 7.65
N ARG A 51 1.37 -12.30 8.97
CA ARG A 51 0.91 -11.22 9.85
C ARG A 51 1.93 -10.09 9.98
N GLU A 52 3.22 -10.43 10.10
CA GLU A 52 4.31 -9.43 10.12
C GLU A 52 4.32 -8.58 8.84
N ILE A 53 4.23 -9.24 7.68
CA ILE A 53 4.21 -8.57 6.39
C ILE A 53 2.96 -7.69 6.27
N ALA A 54 1.79 -8.21 6.62
CA ALA A 54 0.55 -7.45 6.60
C ALA A 54 0.61 -6.20 7.49
N ALA A 55 1.20 -6.31 8.69
CA ALA A 55 1.39 -5.18 9.59
C ALA A 55 2.34 -4.12 9.00
N ALA A 56 3.43 -4.55 8.36
CA ALA A 56 4.38 -3.65 7.70
C ALA A 56 3.73 -2.87 6.55
N PHE A 57 2.99 -3.55 5.67
CA PHE A 57 2.24 -2.90 4.59
C PHE A 57 1.17 -1.94 5.14
N HIS A 58 0.45 -2.35 6.18
CA HIS A 58 -0.55 -1.49 6.83
C HIS A 58 0.09 -0.20 7.37
N ALA A 59 1.19 -0.30 8.10
CA ALA A 59 1.91 0.86 8.64
C ALA A 59 2.45 1.78 7.54
N ALA A 60 3.01 1.22 6.47
CA ALA A 60 3.51 1.98 5.33
C ALA A 60 2.39 2.74 4.61
N MET A 61 1.27 2.07 4.31
CA MET A 61 0.11 2.70 3.68
C MET A 61 -0.50 3.79 4.57
N TYR A 62 -0.60 3.54 5.87
CA TYR A 62 -1.08 4.53 6.82
C TYR A 62 -0.17 5.76 6.86
N GLY A 63 1.16 5.57 6.88
CA GLY A 63 2.13 6.66 6.81
C GLY A 63 2.00 7.51 5.53
N LEU A 64 1.82 6.87 4.38
CA LEU A 64 1.62 7.55 3.09
C LEU A 64 0.32 8.37 3.07
N GLN A 65 -0.77 7.85 3.64
CA GLN A 65 -2.02 8.57 3.78
C GLN A 65 -1.88 9.80 4.67
N GLN A 66 -1.17 9.67 5.79
CA GLN A 66 -0.91 10.80 6.70
C GLN A 66 -0.10 11.89 6.01
N LEU A 67 0.96 11.53 5.27
CA LEU A 67 1.73 12.50 4.49
C LEU A 67 0.86 13.25 3.47
N HIS A 68 -0.01 12.55 2.75
CA HIS A 68 -0.93 13.17 1.79
C HIS A 68 -1.98 14.07 2.45
N MET A 69 -2.47 13.72 3.66
CA MET A 69 -3.36 14.59 4.42
C MET A 69 -2.65 15.83 4.95
N THR A 70 -1.35 15.74 5.26
CA THR A 70 -0.54 16.87 5.74
C THR A 70 -0.02 17.78 4.62
N VAL A 71 0.15 17.28 3.39
CA VAL A 71 0.38 18.12 2.22
C VAL A 71 -0.96 18.79 1.87
N PRO A 72 -1.06 20.13 1.87
CA PRO A 72 -2.29 20.79 1.45
C PRO A 72 -2.65 20.27 0.06
N ALA A 73 -3.84 19.67 -0.07
CA ALA A 73 -4.40 19.38 -1.38
C ALA A 73 -4.37 20.69 -2.17
N ARG A 74 -3.52 20.73 -3.20
CA ARG A 74 -3.18 21.96 -3.91
C ARG A 74 -4.46 22.52 -4.54
N GLY A 75 -5.02 23.57 -3.93
CA GLY A 75 -6.01 24.48 -4.50
C GLY A 75 -7.44 23.96 -4.63
N SER A 76 -8.19 24.00 -3.53
CA SER A 76 -9.61 24.41 -3.59
C SER A 76 -9.70 25.90 -3.28
N ASP A 77 -8.90 26.72 -3.95
CA ASP A 77 -9.00 28.17 -3.85
C ASP A 77 -9.59 28.69 -5.17
N GLY A 78 -10.91 28.95 -5.12
CA GLY A 78 -11.60 30.01 -5.84
C GLY A 78 -11.72 29.87 -7.36
N ASP A 79 -12.95 29.65 -7.82
CA ASP A 79 -13.54 30.66 -8.70
C ASP A 79 -15.00 30.92 -8.26
N SER A 80 -15.36 32.19 -8.31
CA SER A 80 -16.59 32.78 -7.74
C SER A 80 -17.81 32.56 -8.61
#